data_AF-A0A8B8HJ31-F1
#
_entry.id   AF-A0A8B8HJ31-F1
#
_cell.length_a   1.000
_cell.length_b   1.000
_cell.length_c   1.000
_cell.angle_alpha   90.00
_cell.angle_beta   90.00
_cell.angle_gamma   90.00
#
_symmetry.space_group_name_H-M   'P 1'
#
loop_
_entity.id
_entity.type
_entity.pdbx_description
1 polymer ?
#
loop_
_entity_poly.entity_id
_entity_poly.type
_entity_poly.pdbx_seq_one_letter_code
_entity_poly.pdbx_strand_id
1 'polypeptide(L)'
;MDDDYEYKPRERVLYARNRQPGLKPAVVGGNPITEELAIELRVTAFGTSSCPPRGEWIHTPLIMRPSDQPLGYGLAAPRNGTRSLLAGLQAHIIKWLLFDSRPMTKDNKSMEPPDSYLRPNEDRQEEALWRACSEVIWRCGGGFNAQTEVKVVVALPTSTIYVQHSSTYYQDGITEMLHLFEFKSLEDLQIFLKRYLYLFQSEDGSGSLLLLYACILSRGCENVKKDLDGKLTYLVSTQVEGSLNVTTLVLSGRATPYLHNGVQYVGDEDHYAMPQFGVLSRSPVGLLVWYGNDDNITKNISRQYPGSRLKTPALPIWVTSCSGHYGVLFNTNRELLRNYHAERRFDIHYYTCGGCHILLNVDTRAHEDSVTLRNDDISATPLEKLIHTKWQDAKITWSGPVPFAGDSPN
;
A
#
# COMPACT_ATOMS: atom_id res chain seq x y z
N MET A 1 -20.03 -71.98 16.78
CA MET A 1 -20.77 -70.70 16.75
C MET A 1 -19.69 -69.65 16.66
N ASP A 2 -19.22 -69.46 15.44
CA ASP A 2 -18.14 -68.55 15.08
C ASP A 2 -18.82 -67.41 14.33
N ASP A 3 -18.96 -66.26 15.00
CA ASP A 3 -19.45 -65.03 14.37
C ASP A 3 -18.26 -64.09 14.14
N ASP A 4 -17.75 -64.12 12.90
CA ASP A 4 -16.81 -63.15 12.34
C ASP A 4 -17.51 -61.79 12.22
N TYR A 5 -17.16 -60.84 13.10
CA TYR A 5 -17.55 -59.44 12.94
C TYR A 5 -16.55 -58.71 12.03
N GLU A 6 -16.91 -58.64 10.75
CA GLU A 6 -16.22 -57.88 9.71
C GLU A 6 -16.35 -56.36 9.95
N TYR A 7 -15.23 -55.69 10.24
CA TYR A 7 -15.16 -54.23 10.41
C TYR A 7 -15.22 -53.52 9.04
N LYS A 8 -16.37 -52.93 8.69
CA LYS A 8 -16.49 -52.04 7.52
C LYS A 8 -15.99 -50.63 7.87
N PRO A 9 -14.93 -50.11 7.22
CA PRO A 9 -14.53 -48.72 7.41
C PRO A 9 -15.57 -47.79 6.76
N ARG A 10 -16.04 -46.80 7.53
CA ARG A 10 -16.90 -45.73 7.02
C ARG A 10 -16.15 -44.97 5.93
N GLU A 11 -16.64 -45.04 4.69
CA GLU A 11 -16.23 -44.16 3.60
C GLU A 11 -16.33 -42.70 4.06
N ARG A 12 -15.18 -42.08 4.28
CA ARG A 12 -15.09 -40.62 4.32
C ARG A 12 -15.29 -40.14 2.90
N VAL A 13 -16.49 -39.66 2.61
CA VAL A 13 -16.79 -38.91 1.38
C VAL A 13 -15.93 -37.64 1.41
N LEU A 14 -14.76 -37.73 0.77
CA LEU A 14 -13.94 -36.58 0.40
C LEU A 14 -14.73 -35.82 -0.66
N TYR A 15 -15.33 -34.70 -0.27
CA TYR A 15 -15.72 -33.69 -1.26
C TYR A 15 -14.43 -33.15 -1.86
N ALA A 16 -13.99 -33.75 -2.97
CA ALA A 16 -13.06 -33.11 -3.87
C ALA A 16 -13.72 -31.80 -4.33
N ARG A 17 -13.22 -30.67 -3.83
CA ARG A 17 -13.53 -29.35 -4.40
C ARG A 17 -12.84 -29.32 -5.76
N ASN A 18 -13.50 -29.90 -6.76
CA ASN A 18 -13.19 -29.68 -8.15
C ASN A 18 -13.40 -28.17 -8.41
N ARG A 19 -12.34 -27.37 -8.27
CA ARG A 19 -12.25 -26.05 -8.90
C ARG A 19 -12.23 -26.33 -10.41
N GLN A 20 -13.40 -26.55 -11.01
CA GLN A 20 -13.58 -26.21 -12.41
C GLN A 20 -13.15 -24.75 -12.55
N PRO A 21 -12.41 -24.35 -13.61
CA PRO A 21 -12.18 -22.95 -13.89
C PRO A 21 -13.55 -22.33 -14.17
N GLY A 22 -14.19 -21.81 -13.12
CA GLY A 22 -15.49 -21.15 -13.23
C GLY A 22 -15.34 -20.02 -14.24
N LEU A 23 -16.32 -19.87 -15.12
CA LEU A 23 -16.37 -18.71 -16.01
C LEU A 23 -16.21 -17.46 -15.16
N LYS A 24 -15.11 -16.74 -15.37
CA LYS A 24 -14.86 -15.44 -14.74
C LYS A 24 -16.09 -14.56 -15.01
N PRO A 25 -16.76 -14.04 -13.97
CA PRO A 25 -18.03 -13.36 -14.17
C PRO A 25 -17.81 -12.10 -14.98
N ALA A 26 -18.52 -11.94 -16.11
CA ALA A 26 -18.49 -10.72 -16.88
C ALA A 26 -18.84 -9.50 -16.02
N VAL A 27 -18.26 -8.35 -16.35
CA VAL A 27 -18.60 -7.08 -15.71
C VAL A 27 -20.02 -6.70 -16.14
N VAL A 28 -20.94 -6.64 -15.18
CA VAL A 28 -22.36 -6.33 -15.41
C VAL A 28 -22.76 -5.09 -14.61
N GLY A 29 -23.50 -4.18 -15.25
CA GLY A 29 -23.93 -2.92 -14.67
C GLY A 29 -22.86 -1.83 -14.78
N GLY A 30 -22.99 -0.80 -13.94
CA GLY A 30 -22.10 0.37 -13.98
C GLY A 30 -22.43 1.33 -15.12
N ASN A 31 -21.92 2.55 -15.02
CA ASN A 31 -22.08 3.57 -16.05
C ASN A 31 -20.82 3.60 -16.93
N PRO A 32 -20.96 3.62 -18.28
CA PRO A 32 -19.79 3.78 -19.14
C PRO A 32 -19.10 5.11 -18.86
N ILE A 33 -17.77 5.12 -18.91
CA ILE A 33 -16.99 6.34 -18.78
C ILE A 33 -17.30 7.29 -19.95
N THR A 34 -17.42 8.58 -19.67
CA THR A 34 -17.57 9.61 -20.71
C THR A 34 -16.20 10.09 -21.21
N GLU A 35 -16.16 10.70 -22.40
CA GLU A 35 -14.92 11.26 -22.94
C GLU A 35 -14.33 12.33 -22.01
N GLU A 36 -15.17 13.21 -21.44
CA GLU A 36 -14.74 14.28 -20.55
C GLU A 36 -14.06 13.70 -19.30
N LEU A 37 -14.67 12.67 -18.68
CA LEU A 37 -14.12 12.05 -17.49
C LEU A 37 -12.86 11.23 -17.80
N ALA A 38 -12.80 10.55 -18.95
CA ALA A 38 -11.60 9.82 -19.37
C ALA A 38 -10.40 10.76 -19.58
N ILE A 39 -10.63 11.91 -20.22
CA ILE A 39 -9.63 12.96 -20.37
C ILE A 39 -9.21 13.50 -19.00
N GLU A 40 -10.19 13.88 -18.16
CA GLU A 40 -9.89 14.47 -16.86
C GLU A 40 -9.12 13.50 -15.95
N LEU A 41 -9.52 12.22 -15.93
CA LEU A 41 -8.87 11.19 -15.14
C LEU A 41 -7.40 11.01 -15.54
N ARG A 42 -7.12 10.98 -16.86
CA ARG A 42 -5.75 10.85 -17.37
C ARG A 42 -4.91 12.10 -17.18
N VAL A 43 -5.49 13.28 -17.37
CA VAL A 43 -4.79 14.55 -17.07
C VAL A 43 -4.47 14.65 -15.58
N THR A 44 -5.40 14.26 -14.70
CA THR A 44 -5.19 14.28 -13.24
C THR A 44 -4.10 13.28 -12.83
N ALA A 45 -4.12 12.07 -13.39
CA ALA A 45 -3.16 11.03 -13.06
C ALA A 45 -1.77 11.31 -13.66
N PHE A 46 -1.70 11.58 -14.96
CA PHE A 46 -0.48 11.53 -15.77
C PHE A 46 -0.15 12.84 -16.50
N GLY A 47 -0.98 13.87 -16.36
CA GLY A 47 -0.76 15.19 -16.97
C GLY A 47 -1.20 15.30 -18.44
N THR A 48 -1.62 14.20 -19.08
CA THR A 48 -2.03 14.20 -20.49
C THR A 48 -3.01 13.07 -20.81
N SER A 49 -3.93 13.32 -21.73
CA SER A 49 -4.78 12.32 -22.40
C SER A 49 -4.33 12.02 -23.83
N SER A 50 -3.46 12.86 -24.41
CA SER A 50 -2.94 12.69 -25.79
C SER A 50 -1.77 11.72 -25.88
N CYS A 51 -1.33 11.12 -24.78
CA CYS A 51 -0.33 10.05 -24.76
C CYS A 51 -0.78 8.95 -23.79
N PRO A 52 -0.77 7.66 -24.17
CA PRO A 52 -1.10 6.55 -23.27
C PRO A 52 -0.32 6.61 -21.94
N PRO A 53 -0.89 6.13 -20.82
CA PRO A 53 -0.14 5.97 -19.58
C PRO A 53 1.16 5.19 -19.80
N ARG A 54 2.17 5.45 -18.97
CA ARG A 54 3.43 4.68 -19.01
C ARG A 54 3.11 3.19 -18.94
N GLY A 55 3.74 2.38 -19.80
CA GLY A 55 3.43 0.95 -19.93
C GLY A 55 3.54 0.16 -18.62
N GLU A 56 4.35 0.61 -17.65
CA GLU A 56 4.38 0.01 -16.32
C GLU A 56 3.03 0.07 -15.59
N TRP A 57 2.24 1.12 -15.78
CA TRP A 57 0.90 1.23 -15.17
C TRP A 57 -0.12 0.32 -15.85
N ILE A 58 -0.05 0.19 -17.18
CA ILE A 58 -0.94 -0.66 -17.98
C ILE A 58 -0.67 -2.14 -17.71
N HIS A 59 0.57 -2.50 -17.36
CA HIS A 59 1.00 -3.89 -17.24
C HIS A 59 1.60 -4.21 -15.87
N THR A 60 1.02 -3.67 -14.80
CA THR A 60 1.32 -4.14 -13.44
C THR A 60 0.04 -4.61 -12.76
N PRO A 61 -0.13 -5.94 -12.56
CA PRO A 61 -1.24 -6.50 -11.81
C PRO A 61 -0.97 -6.49 -10.30
N LEU A 62 -2.02 -6.78 -9.51
CA LEU A 62 -1.95 -6.94 -8.06
C LEU A 62 -1.71 -8.42 -7.68
N ILE A 63 -0.51 -8.93 -7.94
CA ILE A 63 -0.19 -10.34 -7.70
C ILE A 63 0.51 -10.54 -6.35
N MET A 64 -0.01 -11.47 -5.55
CA MET A 64 0.66 -11.94 -4.33
C MET A 64 1.75 -12.95 -4.72
N ARG A 65 2.84 -13.00 -3.94
CA ARG A 65 3.83 -14.08 -4.08
C ARG A 65 3.18 -15.45 -3.79
N PRO A 66 3.69 -16.56 -4.34
CA PRO A 66 3.14 -17.88 -4.10
C PRO A 66 3.00 -18.19 -2.61
N SER A 67 1.85 -18.73 -2.20
CA SER A 67 1.50 -18.93 -0.78
C SER A 67 2.34 -20.00 -0.08
N ASP A 68 2.90 -20.93 -0.85
CA ASP A 68 3.80 -22.00 -0.43
C ASP A 68 5.26 -21.56 -0.33
N GLN A 69 5.59 -20.34 -0.77
CA GLN A 69 6.95 -19.79 -0.76
C GLN A 69 7.17 -18.79 0.37
N PRO A 70 8.44 -18.51 0.74
CA PRO A 70 8.76 -17.40 1.62
C PRO A 70 8.17 -16.08 1.11
N LEU A 71 7.76 -15.24 2.05
CA LEU A 71 7.16 -13.94 1.77
C LEU A 71 5.79 -14.01 1.05
N GLY A 72 5.03 -15.10 1.21
CA GLY A 72 3.66 -15.21 0.71
C GLY A 72 2.70 -14.10 1.21
N TYR A 73 3.06 -13.33 2.22
CA TYR A 73 2.32 -12.12 2.63
C TYR A 73 2.54 -10.91 1.71
N GLY A 74 3.45 -10.99 0.76
CA GLY A 74 3.94 -9.88 -0.06
C GLY A 74 3.37 -9.83 -1.48
N LEU A 75 3.09 -8.62 -1.97
CA LEU A 75 2.87 -8.34 -3.39
C LEU A 75 4.18 -8.45 -4.18
N ALA A 76 4.10 -9.04 -5.36
CA ALA A 76 5.19 -9.11 -6.32
C ALA A 76 5.03 -8.04 -7.41
N ALA A 77 6.05 -7.21 -7.58
CA ALA A 77 6.09 -6.11 -8.55
C ALA A 77 7.44 -6.09 -9.28
N PRO A 78 7.57 -6.84 -10.39
CA PRO A 78 8.82 -6.87 -11.15
C PRO A 78 9.13 -5.51 -11.79
N ARG A 79 8.10 -4.72 -12.12
CA ARG A 79 8.24 -3.36 -12.68
C ARG A 79 8.32 -2.31 -11.58
N ASN A 80 9.02 -1.21 -11.85
CA ASN A 80 9.35 -0.22 -10.83
C ASN A 80 8.24 0.85 -10.70
N GLY A 81 7.66 1.31 -11.81
CA GLY A 81 6.85 2.54 -11.88
C GLY A 81 5.61 2.65 -10.98
N THR A 82 5.16 1.54 -10.39
CA THR A 82 3.96 1.51 -9.52
C THR A 82 4.29 1.21 -8.06
N ARG A 83 5.56 1.06 -7.68
CA ARG A 83 5.98 0.63 -6.33
C ARG A 83 5.54 1.57 -5.21
N SER A 84 5.37 2.86 -5.46
CA SER A 84 4.82 3.79 -4.47
C SER A 84 3.36 3.47 -4.10
N LEU A 85 2.54 3.07 -5.08
CA LEU A 85 1.17 2.59 -4.86
C LEU A 85 1.22 1.23 -4.14
N LEU A 86 2.02 0.31 -4.67
CA LEU A 86 2.07 -1.07 -4.18
C LEU A 86 2.64 -1.19 -2.77
N ALA A 87 3.63 -0.39 -2.39
CA ALA A 87 4.13 -0.33 -1.02
C ALA A 87 3.06 0.18 -0.05
N GLY A 88 2.26 1.19 -0.47
CA GLY A 88 1.10 1.64 0.28
C GLY A 88 0.05 0.55 0.47
N LEU A 89 -0.32 -0.14 -0.61
CA LEU A 89 -1.25 -1.27 -0.53
C LEU A 89 -0.69 -2.42 0.32
N GLN A 90 0.59 -2.74 0.17
CA GLN A 90 1.29 -3.78 0.92
C GLN A 90 1.25 -3.52 2.43
N ALA A 91 1.39 -2.26 2.86
CA ALA A 91 1.25 -1.89 4.26
C ALA A 91 -0.16 -2.21 4.80
N HIS A 92 -1.21 -2.00 4.00
CA HIS A 92 -2.58 -2.37 4.36
C HIS A 92 -2.84 -3.88 4.35
N ILE A 93 -2.21 -4.63 3.44
CA ILE A 93 -2.22 -6.10 3.44
C ILE A 93 -1.59 -6.64 4.73
N ILE A 94 -0.40 -6.14 5.09
CA ILE A 94 0.31 -6.53 6.33
C ILE A 94 -0.54 -6.15 7.56
N LYS A 95 -1.16 -4.97 7.56
CA LYS A 95 -2.09 -4.54 8.62
C LYS A 95 -3.21 -5.55 8.81
N TRP A 96 -3.87 -5.94 7.72
CA TRP A 96 -4.99 -6.88 7.81
C TRP A 96 -4.52 -8.26 8.30
N LEU A 97 -3.44 -8.78 7.73
CA LEU A 97 -2.88 -10.08 8.12
C LEU A 97 -2.46 -10.10 9.59
N LEU A 98 -1.67 -9.12 10.04
CA LEU A 98 -1.11 -9.10 11.39
C LEU A 98 -2.08 -8.60 12.46
N PHE A 99 -3.07 -7.78 12.15
CA PHE A 99 -3.79 -7.05 13.21
C PHE A 99 -5.31 -7.14 13.12
N ASP A 100 -5.90 -7.12 11.92
CA ASP A 100 -7.36 -7.08 11.78
C ASP A 100 -7.98 -8.48 11.61
N SER A 101 -7.24 -9.42 11.00
CA SER A 101 -7.70 -10.79 10.75
C SER A 101 -7.52 -11.73 11.95
N ARG A 102 -6.93 -11.23 13.04
CA ARG A 102 -6.72 -12.00 14.28
C ARG A 102 -8.06 -12.11 15.02
N PRO A 103 -8.39 -13.28 15.60
CA PRO A 103 -9.56 -13.40 16.45
C PRO A 103 -9.51 -12.36 17.58
N MET A 104 -10.60 -11.60 17.75
CA MET A 104 -10.77 -10.70 18.89
C MET A 104 -11.00 -11.54 20.15
N THR A 105 -9.93 -11.97 20.81
CA THR A 105 -10.02 -12.57 22.15
C THR A 105 -10.12 -11.46 23.19
N LYS A 106 -10.74 -11.74 24.36
CA LYS A 106 -10.93 -10.75 25.43
C LYS A 106 -9.62 -10.09 25.90
N ASP A 107 -8.49 -10.76 25.69
CA ASP A 107 -7.16 -10.30 26.07
C ASP A 107 -6.33 -9.78 24.86
N ASN A 108 -6.91 -9.71 23.66
CA ASN A 108 -6.19 -9.46 22.39
C ASN A 108 -5.00 -10.40 22.13
N LYS A 109 -4.95 -11.57 22.78
CA LYS A 109 -3.92 -12.60 22.58
C LYS A 109 -4.38 -13.53 21.47
N SER A 110 -3.59 -13.61 20.39
CA SER A 110 -3.75 -14.69 19.41
C SER A 110 -3.23 -16.00 20.00
N MET A 111 -3.89 -17.11 19.68
CA MET A 111 -3.38 -18.45 20.00
C MET A 111 -2.13 -18.79 19.18
N GLU A 112 -1.98 -18.17 18.01
CA GLU A 112 -0.88 -18.39 17.08
C GLU A 112 0.18 -17.28 17.21
N PRO A 113 1.49 -17.62 17.09
CA PRO A 113 2.55 -16.63 17.06
C PRO A 113 2.31 -15.58 15.96
N PRO A 114 2.66 -14.30 16.18
CA PRO A 114 2.46 -13.24 15.19
C PRO A 114 3.01 -13.55 13.79
N ASP A 115 4.14 -14.25 13.70
CA ASP A 115 4.83 -14.55 12.45
C ASP A 115 4.11 -15.59 11.59
N SER A 116 3.22 -16.41 12.19
CA SER A 116 2.39 -17.36 11.44
C SER A 116 1.48 -16.66 10.43
N TYR A 117 1.05 -15.43 10.75
CA TYR A 117 0.20 -14.60 9.88
C TYR A 117 0.96 -14.03 8.68
N LEU A 118 2.29 -14.12 8.66
CA LEU A 118 3.14 -13.82 7.51
C LEU A 118 3.30 -15.04 6.57
N ARG A 119 2.58 -16.14 6.81
CA ARG A 119 2.49 -17.29 5.90
C ARG A 119 1.03 -17.57 5.53
N PRO A 120 0.31 -16.61 4.92
CA PRO A 120 -1.08 -16.81 4.54
C PRO A 120 -1.19 -17.87 3.44
N ASN A 121 -2.21 -18.72 3.52
CA ASN A 121 -2.64 -19.55 2.41
C ASN A 121 -3.34 -18.71 1.31
N GLU A 122 -3.62 -19.31 0.15
CA GLU A 122 -4.26 -18.62 -0.98
C GLU A 122 -5.54 -17.87 -0.59
N ASP A 123 -6.44 -18.52 0.16
CA ASP A 123 -7.72 -17.92 0.57
C ASP A 123 -7.49 -16.65 1.43
N ARG A 124 -6.51 -16.67 2.34
CA ARG A 124 -6.13 -15.49 3.14
C ARG A 124 -5.40 -14.43 2.33
N GLN A 125 -4.63 -14.80 1.31
CA GLN A 125 -4.01 -13.84 0.39
C GLN A 125 -5.07 -13.07 -0.39
N GLU A 126 -6.05 -13.78 -0.98
CA GLU A 126 -7.18 -13.16 -1.68
C GLU A 126 -7.95 -12.24 -0.73
N GLU A 127 -8.28 -12.72 0.48
CA GLU A 127 -8.97 -11.91 1.48
C GLU A 127 -8.21 -10.65 1.86
N ALA A 128 -6.92 -10.77 2.18
CA ALA A 128 -6.09 -9.63 2.50
C ALA A 128 -6.08 -8.59 1.36
N LEU A 129 -6.00 -9.06 0.11
CA LEU A 129 -5.90 -8.18 -1.05
C LEU A 129 -7.17 -7.38 -1.29
N TRP A 130 -8.35 -8.03 -1.36
CA TRP A 130 -9.59 -7.28 -1.59
C TRP A 130 -9.97 -6.42 -0.37
N ARG A 131 -9.68 -6.85 0.86
CA ARG A 131 -9.87 -6.02 2.07
C ARG A 131 -9.01 -4.77 2.03
N ALA A 132 -7.72 -4.92 1.70
CA ALA A 132 -6.79 -3.80 1.60
C ALA A 132 -7.18 -2.82 0.48
N CYS A 133 -7.56 -3.33 -0.69
CA CYS A 133 -8.07 -2.49 -1.79
C CYS A 133 -9.32 -1.72 -1.36
N SER A 134 -10.31 -2.39 -0.74
CA SER A 134 -11.52 -1.73 -0.24
C SER A 134 -11.20 -0.65 0.79
N GLU A 135 -10.30 -0.91 1.75
CA GLU A 135 -9.92 0.07 2.77
C GLU A 135 -9.28 1.33 2.16
N VAL A 136 -8.37 1.14 1.21
CA VAL A 136 -7.68 2.24 0.52
C VAL A 136 -8.66 3.09 -0.30
N ILE A 137 -9.53 2.44 -1.08
CA ILE A 137 -10.54 3.12 -1.91
C ILE A 137 -11.54 3.87 -1.00
N TRP A 138 -12.03 3.20 0.05
CA TRP A 138 -12.95 3.78 1.04
C TRP A 138 -12.38 5.04 1.70
N ARG A 139 -11.11 4.99 2.08
CA ARG A 139 -10.40 6.14 2.65
C ARG A 139 -10.33 7.32 1.69
N CYS A 140 -10.10 7.08 0.39
CA CYS A 140 -10.05 8.14 -0.62
C CYS A 140 -11.39 8.87 -0.77
N GLY A 141 -12.52 8.19 -0.56
CA GLY A 141 -13.86 8.78 -0.50
C GLY A 141 -14.21 9.50 0.81
N GLY A 142 -13.23 9.71 1.71
CA GLY A 142 -13.47 10.28 3.03
C GLY A 142 -13.97 9.27 4.07
N GLY A 143 -13.89 7.97 3.77
CA GLY A 143 -14.20 6.90 4.69
C GLY A 143 -13.43 7.03 6.01
N PHE A 144 -14.07 6.65 7.11
CA PHE A 144 -13.56 6.78 8.49
C PHE A 144 -13.50 8.22 9.03
N ASN A 145 -13.97 9.22 8.27
CA ASN A 145 -14.30 10.54 8.79
C ASN A 145 -15.82 10.64 9.02
N ALA A 146 -16.24 10.90 10.26
CA ALA A 146 -17.65 10.97 10.64
C ALA A 146 -18.41 12.17 10.02
N GLN A 147 -17.69 13.12 9.41
CA GLN A 147 -18.25 14.40 8.93
C GLN A 147 -18.50 14.43 7.41
N THR A 148 -18.28 13.33 6.70
CA THR A 148 -18.35 13.30 5.24
C THR A 148 -19.32 12.21 4.78
N GLU A 149 -20.26 12.55 3.89
CA GLU A 149 -21.02 11.52 3.18
C GLU A 149 -20.05 10.75 2.29
N VAL A 150 -19.84 9.47 2.60
CA VAL A 150 -18.86 8.65 1.89
C VAL A 150 -19.48 8.13 0.60
N LYS A 151 -18.85 8.47 -0.52
CA LYS A 151 -19.12 7.90 -1.83
C LYS A 151 -17.80 7.52 -2.47
N VAL A 152 -17.70 6.28 -2.95
CA VAL A 152 -16.52 5.80 -3.68
C VAL A 152 -16.91 5.30 -5.05
N VAL A 153 -15.96 5.33 -5.97
CA VAL A 153 -16.14 4.89 -7.35
C VAL A 153 -15.05 3.90 -7.71
N VAL A 154 -15.43 2.73 -8.20
CA VAL A 154 -14.53 1.73 -8.76
C VAL A 154 -14.73 1.68 -10.27
N ALA A 155 -13.63 1.71 -11.03
CA ALA A 155 -13.65 1.54 -12.47
C ALA A 155 -13.18 0.13 -12.84
N LEU A 156 -13.98 -0.58 -13.64
CA LEU A 156 -13.61 -1.90 -14.17
C LEU A 156 -13.60 -1.89 -15.71
N PRO A 157 -12.63 -2.54 -16.36
CA PRO A 157 -12.58 -2.62 -17.80
C PRO A 157 -13.66 -3.59 -18.32
N THR A 158 -14.21 -3.25 -19.48
CA THR A 158 -15.12 -4.08 -20.27
C THR A 158 -14.53 -4.33 -21.66
N SER A 159 -15.27 -4.98 -22.56
CA SER A 159 -14.84 -5.19 -23.95
C SER A 159 -15.31 -4.10 -24.93
N THR A 160 -16.13 -3.16 -24.48
CA THR A 160 -16.73 -2.14 -25.34
C THR A 160 -15.94 -0.84 -25.24
N ILE A 161 -15.63 -0.23 -26.37
CA ILE A 161 -14.97 1.08 -26.45
C ILE A 161 -16.04 2.18 -26.37
N TYR A 162 -15.95 3.03 -25.35
CA TYR A 162 -16.84 4.17 -25.13
C TYR A 162 -16.21 5.51 -25.56
N VAL A 163 -14.88 5.62 -25.52
CA VAL A 163 -14.15 6.82 -25.92
C VAL A 163 -13.34 6.54 -27.18
N GLN A 164 -13.60 7.31 -28.24
CA GLN A 164 -12.93 7.13 -29.52
C GLN A 164 -11.55 7.79 -29.52
N HIS A 165 -10.64 7.26 -30.33
CA HIS A 165 -9.34 7.88 -30.55
C HIS A 165 -9.49 9.25 -31.22
N SER A 166 -8.76 10.25 -30.73
CA SER A 166 -8.75 11.62 -31.26
C SER A 166 -7.41 12.31 -31.02
N SER A 167 -7.22 13.53 -31.55
CA SER A 167 -6.00 14.31 -31.28
C SER A 167 -5.84 14.70 -29.80
N THR A 168 -6.95 14.75 -29.06
CA THR A 168 -7.00 15.08 -27.63
C THR A 168 -7.07 13.84 -26.74
N TYR A 169 -7.26 12.64 -27.31
CA TYR A 169 -7.35 11.40 -26.55
C TYR A 169 -6.78 10.20 -27.31
N TYR A 170 -5.65 9.65 -26.84
CA TYR A 170 -5.05 8.44 -27.41
C TYR A 170 -5.43 7.24 -26.56
N GLN A 171 -6.19 6.31 -27.16
CA GLN A 171 -6.61 5.04 -26.53
C GLN A 171 -5.44 4.28 -25.92
N ASP A 172 -5.67 3.67 -24.75
CA ASP A 172 -4.66 2.90 -24.02
C ASP A 172 -5.05 1.44 -23.80
N GLY A 173 -6.20 1.01 -24.34
CA GLY A 173 -6.74 -0.33 -24.23
C GLY A 173 -7.51 -0.59 -22.95
N ILE A 174 -7.60 0.39 -22.04
CA ILE A 174 -8.18 0.22 -20.70
C ILE A 174 -9.17 1.35 -20.40
N THR A 175 -8.70 2.59 -20.39
CA THR A 175 -9.45 3.76 -19.92
C THR A 175 -10.71 3.98 -20.72
N GLU A 176 -10.66 3.81 -22.04
CA GLU A 176 -11.80 4.00 -22.93
C GLU A 176 -12.87 2.91 -22.81
N MET A 177 -12.59 1.82 -22.07
CA MET A 177 -13.50 0.68 -21.91
C MET A 177 -14.07 0.56 -20.48
N LEU A 178 -13.85 1.57 -19.64
CA LEU A 178 -14.21 1.51 -18.22
C LEU A 178 -15.72 1.68 -17.99
N HIS A 179 -16.24 0.83 -17.11
CA HIS A 179 -17.50 1.03 -16.41
C HIS A 179 -17.24 1.49 -14.98
N LEU A 180 -18.02 2.46 -14.52
CA LEU A 180 -17.93 3.09 -13.21
C LEU A 180 -19.03 2.61 -12.29
N PHE A 181 -18.65 2.21 -11.08
CA PHE A 181 -19.54 1.65 -10.07
C PHE A 181 -19.42 2.47 -8.79
N GLU A 182 -20.55 3.02 -8.33
CA GLU A 182 -20.59 3.83 -7.12
C GLU A 182 -21.02 3.02 -5.91
N PHE A 183 -20.39 3.25 -4.75
CA PHE A 183 -20.74 2.61 -3.48
C PHE A 183 -20.82 3.63 -2.35
N LYS A 184 -21.79 3.41 -1.46
CA LYS A 184 -22.00 4.17 -0.21
C LYS A 184 -21.85 3.30 1.04
N SER A 185 -21.47 2.04 0.87
CA SER A 185 -21.22 1.08 1.94
C SER A 185 -19.88 0.39 1.72
N LEU A 186 -19.07 0.28 2.77
CA LEU A 186 -17.81 -0.47 2.75
C LEU A 186 -18.06 -1.96 2.51
N GLU A 187 -19.16 -2.50 3.01
CA GLU A 187 -19.51 -3.92 2.84
C GLU A 187 -19.83 -4.23 1.37
N ASP A 188 -20.63 -3.40 0.71
CA ASP A 188 -20.96 -3.56 -0.71
C ASP A 188 -19.71 -3.45 -1.59
N LEU A 189 -18.83 -2.48 -1.28
CA LEU A 189 -17.53 -2.34 -1.93
C LEU A 189 -16.67 -3.61 -1.78
N GLN A 190 -16.65 -4.20 -0.59
CA GLN A 190 -15.89 -5.42 -0.31
C GLN A 190 -16.45 -6.62 -1.08
N ILE A 191 -17.76 -6.79 -1.11
CA ILE A 191 -18.42 -7.84 -1.90
C ILE A 191 -18.10 -7.67 -3.38
N PHE A 192 -18.15 -6.43 -3.88
CA PHE A 192 -17.87 -6.11 -5.27
C PHE A 192 -16.41 -6.39 -5.65
N LEU A 193 -15.44 -5.91 -4.86
CA LEU A 193 -14.02 -6.15 -5.13
C LEU A 193 -13.67 -7.63 -5.00
N LYS A 194 -14.25 -8.36 -4.04
CA LYS A 194 -14.08 -9.82 -3.95
C LYS A 194 -14.54 -10.53 -5.22
N ARG A 195 -15.70 -10.13 -5.78
CA ARG A 195 -16.26 -10.73 -7.00
C ARG A 195 -15.39 -10.49 -8.23
N TYR A 196 -14.82 -9.30 -8.37
CA TYR A 196 -14.07 -8.88 -9.57
C TYR A 196 -12.56 -8.82 -9.36
N LEU A 197 -12.03 -9.37 -8.26
CA LEU A 197 -10.61 -9.32 -7.92
C LEU A 197 -9.72 -9.86 -9.04
N TYR A 198 -10.21 -10.87 -9.77
CA TYR A 198 -9.50 -11.48 -10.89
C TYR A 198 -9.11 -10.46 -11.99
N LEU A 199 -9.82 -9.34 -12.15
CA LEU A 199 -9.47 -8.28 -13.12
C LEU A 199 -8.24 -7.50 -12.67
N PHE A 200 -8.05 -7.35 -11.36
CA PHE A 200 -6.85 -6.73 -10.78
C PHE A 200 -5.64 -7.69 -10.79
N GLN A 201 -5.89 -9.00 -10.82
CA GLN A 201 -4.88 -10.05 -10.77
C GLN A 201 -4.59 -10.71 -12.13
N SER A 202 -5.18 -10.23 -13.23
CA SER A 202 -4.93 -10.83 -14.53
C SER A 202 -3.47 -10.60 -14.95
N GLU A 203 -2.81 -11.65 -15.43
CA GLU A 203 -1.43 -11.58 -15.92
C GLU A 203 -1.30 -10.53 -17.03
N ASP A 204 -0.22 -9.74 -16.99
CA ASP A 204 -0.02 -8.53 -17.82
C ASP A 204 -1.16 -7.49 -17.79
N GLY A 205 -2.08 -7.63 -16.84
CA GLY A 205 -3.20 -6.73 -16.64
C GLY A 205 -2.85 -5.46 -15.86
N SER A 206 -3.84 -4.58 -15.76
CA SER A 206 -3.68 -3.20 -15.30
C SER A 206 -4.11 -2.98 -13.85
N GLY A 207 -3.95 -3.98 -12.97
CA GLY A 207 -4.46 -3.93 -11.59
C GLY A 207 -4.02 -2.70 -10.79
N SER A 208 -2.77 -2.28 -10.92
CA SER A 208 -2.26 -1.04 -10.31
C SER A 208 -2.93 0.21 -10.87
N LEU A 209 -3.18 0.27 -12.18
CA LEU A 209 -3.88 1.39 -12.81
C LEU A 209 -5.35 1.44 -12.37
N LEU A 210 -6.04 0.30 -12.32
CA LEU A 210 -7.43 0.22 -11.86
C LEU A 210 -7.57 0.67 -10.41
N LEU A 211 -6.64 0.27 -9.54
CA LEU A 211 -6.62 0.74 -8.15
C LEU A 211 -6.33 2.25 -8.06
N LEU A 212 -5.37 2.75 -8.83
CA LEU A 212 -5.08 4.19 -8.89
C LEU A 212 -6.32 4.98 -9.33
N TYR A 213 -7.00 4.54 -10.38
CA TYR A 213 -8.24 5.16 -10.87
C TYR A 213 -9.36 5.11 -9.85
N ALA A 214 -9.55 3.98 -9.17
CA ALA A 214 -10.53 3.90 -8.08
C ALA A 214 -10.25 4.90 -6.96
N CYS A 215 -8.97 5.09 -6.58
CA CYS A 215 -8.56 6.10 -5.60
C CYS A 215 -8.83 7.53 -6.08
N ILE A 216 -8.44 7.87 -7.32
CA ILE A 216 -8.65 9.21 -7.89
C ILE A 216 -10.12 9.52 -8.04
N LEU A 217 -10.93 8.60 -8.58
CA LEU A 217 -12.35 8.79 -8.80
C LEU A 217 -13.11 8.92 -7.47
N SER A 218 -12.72 8.15 -6.46
CA SER A 218 -13.30 8.23 -5.11
C SER A 218 -12.95 9.53 -4.40
N ARG A 219 -11.71 10.03 -4.57
CA ARG A 219 -11.33 11.35 -4.05
C ARG A 219 -11.97 12.49 -4.85
N GLY A 220 -12.17 12.29 -6.15
CA GLY A 220 -12.59 13.26 -7.15
C GLY A 220 -11.39 13.96 -7.80
N CYS A 221 -11.37 14.05 -9.14
CA CYS A 221 -10.27 14.63 -9.91
C CYS A 221 -9.92 16.07 -9.47
N GLU A 222 -10.94 16.93 -9.29
CA GLU A 222 -10.74 18.29 -8.78
C GLU A 222 -10.12 18.32 -7.38
N ASN A 223 -10.56 17.42 -6.49
CA ASN A 223 -10.03 17.36 -5.13
C ASN A 223 -8.59 16.86 -5.11
N VAL A 224 -8.22 15.93 -5.99
CA VAL A 224 -6.83 15.52 -6.17
C VAL A 224 -5.98 16.71 -6.64
N LYS A 225 -6.44 17.47 -7.64
CA LYS A 225 -5.74 18.69 -8.10
C LYS A 225 -5.59 19.72 -6.97
N LYS A 226 -6.63 19.93 -6.16
CA LYS A 226 -6.59 20.80 -4.96
C LYS A 226 -5.61 20.27 -3.91
N ASP A 227 -5.57 18.96 -3.66
CA ASP A 227 -4.65 18.35 -2.70
C ASP A 227 -3.17 18.56 -3.11
N LEU A 228 -2.86 18.61 -4.41
CA LEU A 228 -1.52 18.88 -4.93
C LEU A 228 -1.05 20.33 -4.71
N ASP A 229 -1.97 21.23 -4.33
CA ASP A 229 -1.71 22.61 -3.91
C ASP A 229 -0.89 23.43 -4.92
N GLY A 230 -1.10 23.18 -6.23
CA GLY A 230 -0.37 23.84 -7.31
C GLY A 230 1.13 23.52 -7.40
N LYS A 231 1.70 22.81 -6.41
CA LYS A 231 3.11 22.38 -6.41
C LYS A 231 3.39 21.30 -7.45
N LEU A 232 2.37 20.51 -7.75
CA LEU A 232 2.42 19.45 -8.76
C LEU A 232 1.21 19.59 -9.67
N THR A 233 1.44 19.43 -10.97
CA THR A 233 0.40 19.57 -11.99
C THR A 233 -0.45 18.30 -12.13
N TYR A 234 0.12 17.14 -11.78
CA TYR A 234 -0.52 15.83 -11.90
C TYR A 234 0.04 14.88 -10.84
N LEU A 235 -0.70 13.81 -10.55
CA LEU A 235 -0.47 12.93 -9.41
C LEU A 235 0.78 12.05 -9.54
N VAL A 236 0.99 11.47 -10.73
CA VAL A 236 2.05 10.51 -11.01
C VAL A 236 3.23 11.23 -11.66
N SER A 237 4.26 11.52 -10.86
CA SER A 237 5.52 12.12 -11.30
C SER A 237 6.38 11.20 -12.16
N THR A 238 7.44 11.76 -12.73
CA THR A 238 8.44 11.07 -13.56
C THR A 238 9.42 10.19 -12.78
N GLN A 239 9.33 10.15 -11.45
CA GLN A 239 10.17 9.29 -10.61
C GLN A 239 10.02 7.80 -10.97
N VAL A 240 11.12 7.06 -10.79
CA VAL A 240 11.28 5.67 -11.26
C VAL A 240 10.34 4.69 -10.56
N GLU A 241 10.14 4.84 -9.24
CA GLU A 241 9.32 3.91 -8.45
C GLU A 241 7.91 4.43 -8.14
N GLY A 242 7.52 5.54 -8.73
CA GLY A 242 6.25 6.21 -8.45
C GLY A 242 6.43 7.46 -7.59
N SER A 243 5.35 7.95 -7.00
CA SER A 243 5.28 9.29 -6.40
C SER A 243 4.85 9.29 -4.95
N LEU A 244 5.41 10.22 -4.19
CA LEU A 244 5.03 10.46 -2.79
C LEU A 244 3.54 10.78 -2.66
N ASN A 245 2.98 11.57 -3.59
CA ASN A 245 1.56 11.96 -3.56
C ASN A 245 0.60 10.80 -3.82
N VAL A 246 1.04 9.78 -4.59
CA VAL A 246 0.31 8.51 -4.69
C VAL A 246 0.33 7.79 -3.35
N THR A 247 1.47 7.82 -2.65
CA THR A 247 1.60 7.21 -1.32
C THR A 247 0.71 7.93 -0.30
N THR A 248 0.72 9.26 -0.25
CA THR A 248 -0.12 10.02 0.68
C THR A 248 -1.61 9.84 0.37
N LEU A 249 -1.99 9.72 -0.91
CA LEU A 249 -3.36 9.37 -1.30
C LEU A 249 -3.79 8.02 -0.73
N VAL A 250 -2.95 6.99 -0.86
CA VAL A 250 -3.24 5.65 -0.31
C VAL A 250 -3.36 5.65 1.22
N LEU A 251 -2.43 6.32 1.90
CA LEU A 251 -2.34 6.31 3.37
C LEU A 251 -3.40 7.19 4.03
N SER A 252 -3.71 8.34 3.45
CA SER A 252 -4.54 9.38 4.09
C SER A 252 -5.85 9.69 3.36
N GLY A 253 -6.03 9.17 2.14
CA GLY A 253 -7.14 9.53 1.26
C GLY A 253 -6.94 10.89 0.56
N ARG A 254 -5.79 11.55 0.74
CA ARG A 254 -5.48 12.85 0.13
C ARG A 254 -4.10 12.84 -0.51
N ALA A 255 -3.99 13.40 -1.71
CA ALA A 255 -2.75 13.44 -2.48
C ALA A 255 -1.79 14.57 -2.04
N THR A 256 -1.81 14.95 -0.76
CA THR A 256 -1.05 16.12 -0.28
C THR A 256 0.47 15.93 -0.45
N PRO A 257 1.20 16.96 -0.90
CA PRO A 257 2.67 16.97 -0.86
C PRO A 257 3.19 17.26 0.56
N TYR A 258 2.29 17.63 1.48
CA TYR A 258 2.65 18.09 2.81
C TYR A 258 2.66 16.98 3.85
N LEU A 259 3.84 16.68 4.40
CA LEU A 259 3.99 15.57 5.35
C LEU A 259 3.89 16.00 6.83
N HIS A 260 3.76 17.31 7.09
CA HIS A 260 3.57 17.83 8.45
C HIS A 260 2.18 17.50 9.00
N ASN A 261 2.00 17.72 10.31
CA ASN A 261 0.72 17.51 10.96
C ASN A 261 -0.23 18.67 10.69
N GLY A 262 -1.50 18.36 10.39
CA GLY A 262 -2.58 19.34 10.36
C GLY A 262 -2.43 20.38 9.26
N VAL A 263 -2.99 21.56 9.49
CA VAL A 263 -2.90 22.69 8.57
C VAL A 263 -1.83 23.65 9.10
N GLN A 264 -0.88 24.02 8.26
CA GLN A 264 0.10 25.08 8.54
C GLN A 264 -0.22 26.28 7.68
N TYR A 265 -0.27 27.47 8.28
CA TYR A 265 -0.46 28.71 7.53
C TYR A 265 0.91 29.29 7.22
N VAL A 266 1.26 29.36 5.94
CA VAL A 266 2.56 29.84 5.48
C VAL A 266 2.34 31.11 4.68
N GLY A 267 2.93 32.20 5.15
CA GLY A 267 2.98 33.51 4.48
C GLY A 267 4.27 34.22 4.88
N ASP A 268 4.59 35.28 4.17
CA ASP A 268 5.67 36.21 4.51
C ASP A 268 5.05 37.58 4.88
N GLU A 269 5.89 38.60 5.12
CA GLU A 269 5.39 39.93 5.49
C GLU A 269 4.58 40.60 4.36
N ASP A 270 4.76 40.16 3.11
CA ASP A 270 4.17 40.76 1.90
C ASP A 270 2.96 39.96 1.35
N HIS A 271 2.75 38.71 1.79
CA HIS A 271 1.70 37.82 1.30
C HIS A 271 0.85 37.24 2.44
N TYR A 272 -0.48 37.18 2.22
CA TYR A 272 -1.40 36.52 3.13
C TYR A 272 -0.99 35.07 3.38
N ALA A 273 -1.06 34.65 4.64
CA ALA A 273 -0.74 33.28 5.02
C ALA A 273 -1.73 32.30 4.38
N MET A 274 -1.21 31.44 3.51
CA MET A 274 -1.98 30.42 2.80
C MET A 274 -1.97 29.09 3.57
N PRO A 275 -3.13 28.41 3.69
CA PRO A 275 -3.22 27.15 4.39
C PRO A 275 -2.60 26.00 3.56
N GLN A 276 -1.54 25.40 4.08
CA GLN A 276 -0.96 24.15 3.60
C GLN A 276 -1.57 22.98 4.37
N PHE A 277 -2.27 22.10 3.66
CA PHE A 277 -2.97 20.96 4.25
C PHE A 277 -2.07 19.74 4.31
N GLY A 278 -1.46 19.49 5.47
CA GLY A 278 -0.71 18.27 5.74
C GLY A 278 -1.59 17.10 6.11
N VAL A 279 -1.04 16.18 6.91
CA VAL A 279 -1.74 14.98 7.36
C VAL A 279 -2.72 15.32 8.46
N LEU A 280 -4.03 15.21 8.17
CA LEU A 280 -5.11 15.72 9.02
C LEU A 280 -5.47 14.82 10.20
N SER A 281 -5.19 13.52 10.10
CA SER A 281 -5.48 12.54 11.14
C SER A 281 -4.35 11.50 11.21
N ARG A 282 -4.27 10.79 12.33
CA ARG A 282 -3.28 9.72 12.50
C ARG A 282 -3.66 8.54 11.63
N SER A 283 -2.79 8.18 10.68
CA SER A 283 -3.02 7.03 9.80
C SER A 283 -2.78 5.70 10.55
N PRO A 284 -3.50 4.61 10.22
CA PRO A 284 -3.21 3.31 10.80
C PRO A 284 -1.81 2.80 10.45
N VAL A 285 -1.30 3.19 9.28
CA VAL A 285 0.04 2.87 8.75
C VAL A 285 0.81 4.17 8.51
N GLY A 286 2.10 4.18 8.85
CA GLY A 286 2.95 5.36 8.84
C GLY A 286 3.68 5.58 7.51
N LEU A 287 4.52 6.61 7.51
CA LEU A 287 5.45 6.89 6.42
C LEU A 287 6.77 7.37 7.00
N LEU A 288 7.87 6.78 6.52
CA LEU A 288 9.23 7.27 6.73
C LEU A 288 9.83 7.69 5.40
N VAL A 289 10.55 8.80 5.38
CA VAL A 289 11.15 9.35 4.17
C VAL A 289 12.60 9.74 4.45
N TRP A 290 13.49 9.29 3.57
CA TRP A 290 14.88 9.70 3.49
C TRP A 290 15.17 10.06 2.04
N TYR A 291 15.64 11.28 1.78
CA TYR A 291 15.84 11.78 0.41
C TYR A 291 17.25 11.53 -0.14
N GLY A 292 18.20 11.05 0.68
CA GLY A 292 19.61 10.93 0.30
C GLY A 292 20.39 12.24 0.48
N ASN A 293 21.70 12.17 0.25
CA ASN A 293 22.66 13.26 0.45
C ASN A 293 22.92 14.09 -0.82
N ASP A 294 22.03 14.08 -1.81
CA ASP A 294 22.26 14.84 -3.05
C ASP A 294 22.14 16.35 -2.80
N ASP A 295 23.28 16.99 -2.52
CA ASP A 295 23.44 18.43 -2.34
C ASP A 295 23.25 19.22 -3.66
N ASN A 296 23.11 18.51 -4.80
CA ASN A 296 22.97 19.10 -6.14
C ASN A 296 21.51 19.24 -6.62
N ILE A 297 20.52 18.71 -5.89
CA ILE A 297 19.10 18.95 -6.20
C ILE A 297 18.65 20.19 -5.44
N THR A 298 18.85 21.34 -6.07
CA THR A 298 18.15 22.63 -5.86
C THR A 298 17.62 22.88 -4.44
N LYS A 299 18.45 23.57 -3.65
CA LYS A 299 18.09 24.49 -2.55
C LYS A 299 16.62 24.44 -2.06
N ASN A 300 16.43 23.78 -0.91
CA ASN A 300 15.54 24.19 0.19
C ASN A 300 14.01 24.27 0.03
N ILE A 301 13.37 23.79 -1.04
CA ILE A 301 11.89 23.91 -1.18
C ILE A 301 11.09 22.58 -1.12
N SER A 302 11.71 21.40 -1.23
CA SER A 302 10.95 20.13 -1.42
C SER A 302 11.21 18.99 -0.44
N ARG A 303 12.21 19.07 0.46
CA ARG A 303 12.47 18.02 1.45
C ARG A 303 11.54 18.19 2.64
N GLN A 304 10.43 17.47 2.63
CA GLN A 304 9.49 17.46 3.75
C GLN A 304 9.63 16.19 4.56
N TYR A 305 9.78 16.32 5.87
CA TYR A 305 9.84 15.17 6.75
C TYR A 305 8.47 14.87 7.36
N PRO A 306 8.10 13.59 7.48
CA PRO A 306 6.85 13.20 8.12
C PRO A 306 6.72 13.74 9.55
N GLY A 307 5.57 14.34 9.84
CA GLY A 307 5.17 14.69 11.20
C GLY A 307 4.78 13.46 12.03
N SER A 308 4.46 13.67 13.31
CA SER A 308 4.14 12.56 14.22
C SER A 308 2.94 11.71 13.78
N ARG A 309 1.96 12.26 13.04
CA ARG A 309 0.81 11.49 12.52
C ARG A 309 1.20 10.41 11.53
N LEU A 310 2.39 10.50 10.93
CA LEU A 310 2.99 9.51 10.04
C LEU A 310 4.17 8.76 10.67
N LYS A 311 5.00 9.43 11.49
CA LYS A 311 6.13 8.78 12.17
C LYS A 311 5.69 7.83 13.29
N THR A 312 4.61 8.15 14.01
CA THR A 312 4.06 7.28 15.04
C THR A 312 2.65 6.85 14.61
N PRO A 313 2.49 5.92 13.66
CA PRO A 313 1.17 5.40 13.26
C PRO A 313 0.47 4.63 14.37
N ALA A 314 -0.80 4.23 14.14
CA ALA A 314 -1.55 3.45 15.13
C ALA A 314 -1.05 2.00 15.27
N LEU A 315 -0.46 1.45 14.21
CA LEU A 315 0.14 0.12 14.13
C LEU A 315 1.60 0.26 13.70
N PRO A 316 2.52 -0.61 14.13
CA PRO A 316 3.95 -0.52 13.83
C PRO A 316 4.26 -0.97 12.39
N ILE A 317 3.71 -0.26 11.42
CA ILE A 317 3.87 -0.46 9.98
C ILE A 317 4.11 0.91 9.38
N TRP A 318 5.13 1.05 8.53
CA TRP A 318 5.46 2.26 7.81
C TRP A 318 5.72 1.93 6.36
N VAL A 319 5.07 2.65 5.45
CA VAL A 319 5.60 2.78 4.09
C VAL A 319 6.93 3.54 4.18
N THR A 320 7.88 3.17 3.35
CA THR A 320 9.19 3.84 3.29
C THR A 320 9.40 4.44 1.92
N SER A 321 9.98 5.64 1.87
CA SER A 321 10.62 6.19 0.67
C SER A 321 12.10 6.43 1.02
N CYS A 322 12.98 5.56 0.54
CA CYS A 322 14.41 5.56 0.82
C CYS A 322 15.18 5.93 -0.44
N SER A 323 15.58 7.19 -0.56
CA SER A 323 16.21 7.76 -1.76
C SER A 323 15.37 7.50 -3.03
N GLY A 324 14.04 7.61 -2.91
CA GLY A 324 13.11 7.35 -4.01
C GLY A 324 12.69 5.88 -4.17
N HIS A 325 13.27 4.94 -3.41
CA HIS A 325 12.85 3.54 -3.41
C HIS A 325 11.75 3.27 -2.37
N TYR A 326 10.71 2.55 -2.77
CA TYR A 326 9.54 2.27 -1.95
C TYR A 326 9.55 0.87 -1.35
N GLY A 327 9.11 0.78 -0.10
CA GLY A 327 9.06 -0.46 0.67
C GLY A 327 8.18 -0.31 1.90
N VAL A 328 8.19 -1.32 2.77
CA VAL A 328 7.43 -1.35 4.02
C VAL A 328 8.34 -1.82 5.14
N LEU A 329 8.45 -1.00 6.19
CA LEU A 329 9.00 -1.40 7.49
C LEU A 329 7.85 -1.82 8.40
N PHE A 330 7.96 -2.94 9.10
CA PHE A 330 6.95 -3.33 10.07
C PHE A 330 7.49 -4.22 11.18
N ASN A 331 6.75 -4.26 12.30
CA ASN A 331 6.99 -5.16 13.42
C ASN A 331 5.70 -5.92 13.75
N THR A 332 5.80 -7.16 14.22
CA THR A 332 4.65 -8.04 14.47
C THR A 332 4.00 -7.83 15.84
N ASN A 333 4.67 -7.15 16.77
CA ASN A 333 4.19 -6.72 18.07
C ASN A 333 3.44 -5.38 17.97
N ARG A 334 2.10 -5.46 18.07
CA ARG A 334 1.18 -4.30 18.07
C ARG A 334 1.58 -3.21 19.07
N GLU A 335 2.13 -3.58 20.21
CA GLU A 335 2.41 -2.67 21.32
C GLU A 335 3.75 -1.93 21.18
N LEU A 336 4.51 -2.14 20.10
CA LEU A 336 5.83 -1.52 19.89
C LEU A 336 5.82 -0.01 20.13
N LEU A 337 4.83 0.71 19.61
CA LEU A 337 4.72 2.18 19.72
C LEU A 337 3.89 2.64 20.94
N ARG A 338 3.39 1.71 21.74
CA ARG A 338 2.53 1.97 22.91
C ARG A 338 3.23 1.67 24.22
N ASN A 339 4.23 0.80 24.19
CA ASN A 339 5.02 0.39 25.33
C ASN A 339 6.49 0.78 25.11
N TYR A 340 6.96 1.75 25.89
CA TYR A 340 8.35 2.24 25.80
C TYR A 340 9.39 1.15 26.05
N HIS A 341 9.07 0.10 26.84
CA HIS A 341 9.96 -1.04 27.01
C HIS A 341 10.10 -1.87 25.72
N ALA A 342 9.03 -1.99 24.95
CA ALA A 342 9.07 -2.69 23.66
C ALA A 342 9.87 -1.91 22.61
N GLU A 343 9.88 -0.57 22.67
CA GLU A 343 10.66 0.30 21.77
C GLU A 343 12.15 0.39 22.15
N ARG A 344 12.60 -0.26 23.24
CA ARG A 344 14.02 -0.29 23.65
C ARG A 344 14.88 -1.17 22.75
N ARG A 345 14.40 -2.38 22.43
CA ARG A 345 15.08 -3.33 21.56
C ARG A 345 14.06 -4.22 20.87
N PHE A 346 14.06 -4.23 19.54
CA PHE A 346 13.06 -4.95 18.76
C PHE A 346 13.59 -5.31 17.37
N ASP A 347 12.97 -6.29 16.74
CA ASP A 347 13.24 -6.62 15.33
C ASP A 347 12.29 -5.85 14.41
N ILE A 348 12.75 -5.44 13.24
CA ILE A 348 11.92 -4.79 12.24
C ILE A 348 12.15 -5.44 10.87
N HIS A 349 11.05 -5.80 10.22
CA HIS A 349 11.05 -6.37 8.88
C HIS A 349 11.06 -5.22 7.88
N TYR A 350 11.94 -5.28 6.88
CA TYR A 350 11.89 -4.45 5.69
C TYR A 350 11.49 -5.30 4.49
N TYR A 351 10.45 -4.93 3.75
CA TYR A 351 9.99 -5.63 2.56
C TYR A 351 9.81 -4.66 1.39
N THR A 352 10.27 -5.04 0.19
CA THR A 352 9.95 -4.31 -1.05
C THR A 352 9.15 -5.22 -1.99
N CYS A 353 8.23 -4.63 -2.77
CA CYS A 353 7.47 -5.39 -3.77
C CYS A 353 8.38 -5.93 -4.90
N GLY A 354 9.62 -5.43 -5.01
CA GLY A 354 10.66 -6.00 -5.87
C GLY A 354 11.24 -7.34 -5.37
N GLY A 355 10.81 -7.83 -4.20
CA GLY A 355 11.22 -9.13 -3.65
C GLY A 355 12.37 -9.07 -2.65
N CYS A 356 12.77 -7.89 -2.18
CA CYS A 356 13.76 -7.76 -1.12
C CYS A 356 13.09 -7.90 0.26
N HIS A 357 13.63 -8.75 1.13
CA HIS A 357 13.26 -8.82 2.54
C HIS A 357 14.51 -8.85 3.42
N ILE A 358 14.51 -8.04 4.47
CA ILE A 358 15.60 -7.96 5.46
C ILE A 358 14.98 -7.90 6.86
N LEU A 359 15.60 -8.57 7.82
CA LEU A 359 15.28 -8.45 9.24
C LEU A 359 16.40 -7.67 9.95
N LEU A 360 16.04 -6.62 10.68
CA LEU A 360 16.98 -5.75 11.37
C LEU A 360 16.66 -5.73 12.87
N ASN A 361 17.67 -5.80 13.73
CA ASN A 361 17.49 -5.53 15.16
C ASN A 361 17.81 -4.06 15.43
N VAL A 362 16.90 -3.35 16.10
CA VAL A 362 17.04 -1.94 16.47
C VAL A 362 17.15 -1.87 18.00
N ASP A 363 18.27 -1.36 18.52
CA ASP A 363 18.45 -1.09 19.96
C ASP A 363 18.60 0.42 20.19
N THR A 364 17.59 1.03 20.83
CA THR A 364 17.54 2.47 21.10
C THR A 364 18.28 2.87 22.38
N ARG A 365 18.86 1.91 23.12
CA ARG A 365 19.60 2.17 24.37
C ARG A 365 21.11 2.31 24.18
N ALA A 366 21.63 1.90 23.03
CA ALA A 366 23.07 1.82 22.76
C ALA A 366 23.81 3.17 22.79
N HIS A 367 23.09 4.26 23.07
CA HIS A 367 23.60 5.62 23.25
C HIS A 367 24.68 5.76 24.34
N GLU A 368 24.73 4.88 25.34
CA GLU A 368 25.65 5.06 26.49
C GLU A 368 27.12 4.75 26.19
N ASP A 369 27.44 3.93 25.17
CA ASP A 369 28.83 3.49 24.92
C ASP A 369 29.56 4.27 23.81
N SER A 370 28.87 5.13 23.06
CA SER A 370 29.37 5.71 21.80
C SER A 370 29.57 7.23 21.83
N VAL A 371 30.12 7.77 22.93
CA VAL A 371 30.43 9.21 23.05
C VAL A 371 31.64 9.64 22.18
N THR A 372 32.36 8.69 21.55
CA THR A 372 33.62 8.95 20.82
C THR A 372 33.55 8.91 19.29
N LEU A 373 32.38 8.73 18.67
CA LEU A 373 32.25 8.70 17.20
C LEU A 373 31.32 9.82 16.70
N ARG A 374 31.66 11.07 17.02
CA ARG A 374 31.22 12.22 16.21
C ARG A 374 32.21 12.43 15.08
N ASN A 375 32.04 11.67 14.01
CA ASN A 375 32.53 11.98 12.68
C ASN A 375 31.50 11.39 11.74
N ASP A 376 30.98 12.19 10.81
CA ASP A 376 29.89 11.87 9.89
C ASP A 376 29.79 10.38 9.49
N ASP A 377 28.59 9.82 9.65
CA ASP A 377 28.15 8.47 9.24
C ASP A 377 28.28 8.25 7.72
N ILE A 378 29.52 8.21 7.23
CA ILE A 378 29.87 7.86 5.85
C ILE A 378 29.57 6.36 5.60
N SER A 379 29.55 5.53 6.65
CA SER A 379 29.29 4.08 6.56
C SER A 379 27.83 3.66 6.68
N ALA A 380 26.93 4.50 7.21
CA ALA A 380 25.52 4.13 7.37
C ALA A 380 24.83 4.01 6.01
N THR A 381 24.20 2.87 5.77
CA THR A 381 23.41 2.60 4.57
C THR A 381 22.19 3.54 4.47
N PRO A 382 21.63 3.76 3.27
CA PRO A 382 20.40 4.54 3.12
C PRO A 382 19.23 4.06 4.00
N LEU A 383 19.10 2.73 4.18
CA LEU A 383 18.06 2.14 5.01
C LEU A 383 18.27 2.43 6.51
N GLU A 384 19.50 2.38 7.00
CA GLU A 384 19.82 2.79 8.37
C GLU A 384 19.51 4.28 8.58
N LYS A 385 19.93 5.13 7.64
CA LYS A 385 19.63 6.58 7.66
C LYS A 385 18.12 6.84 7.69
N LEU A 386 17.33 6.06 6.93
CA LEU A 386 15.88 6.10 6.99
C LEU A 386 15.35 5.72 8.39
N ILE A 387 15.81 4.62 8.97
CA ILE A 387 15.38 4.15 10.30
C ILE A 387 15.73 5.20 11.37
N HIS A 388 16.89 5.85 11.26
CA HIS A 388 17.31 6.94 12.14
C HIS A 388 16.42 8.17 12.07
N THR A 389 15.64 8.38 10.99
CA THR A 389 14.64 9.46 10.96
C THR A 389 13.51 9.26 11.99
N LYS A 390 13.34 8.03 12.50
CA LYS A 390 12.35 7.64 13.52
C LYS A 390 13.00 7.32 14.85
N TRP A 391 14.07 6.51 14.83
CA TRP A 391 14.81 6.08 16.02
C TRP A 391 16.23 6.63 15.94
N GLN A 392 16.34 7.90 16.30
CA GLN A 392 17.61 8.62 16.27
C GLN A 392 18.65 7.87 17.12
N ASP A 393 19.87 7.75 16.59
CA ASP A 393 21.04 7.15 17.25
C ASP A 393 20.88 5.66 17.66
N ALA A 394 19.83 4.99 17.20
CA ALA A 394 19.62 3.57 17.51
C ALA A 394 20.68 2.68 16.86
N LYS A 395 21.25 1.73 17.61
CA LYS A 395 22.16 0.73 17.01
C LYS A 395 21.35 -0.23 16.16
N ILE A 396 21.67 -0.28 14.87
CA ILE A 396 21.04 -1.18 13.91
C ILE A 396 21.96 -2.36 13.66
N THR A 397 21.45 -3.58 13.84
CA THR A 397 22.17 -4.81 13.52
C THR A 397 21.45 -5.55 12.40
N TRP A 398 22.16 -5.78 11.31
CA TRP A 398 21.67 -6.56 10.19
C TRP A 398 21.62 -8.03 10.57
N SER A 399 20.42 -8.57 10.71
CA SER A 399 20.30 -10.02 10.80
C SER A 399 20.43 -10.53 9.37
N GLY A 400 21.43 -11.37 9.12
CA GLY A 400 21.59 -12.07 7.83
C GLY A 400 20.31 -12.83 7.44
N PRO A 401 20.21 -13.34 6.19
CA PRO A 401 18.97 -13.92 5.69
C PRO A 401 18.44 -14.97 6.68
N VAL A 402 17.18 -14.79 7.10
CA VAL A 402 16.51 -15.67 8.05
C VAL A 402 16.66 -17.13 7.56
N PRO A 403 17.16 -18.07 8.39
CA PRO A 403 17.40 -19.43 7.96
C PRO A 403 16.10 -20.09 7.49
N PHE A 404 16.20 -20.83 6.38
CA PHE A 404 15.23 -21.84 5.99
C PHE A 404 15.06 -22.80 7.17
N ALA A 405 13.87 -22.81 7.79
CA ALA A 405 13.45 -23.95 8.59
C ALA A 405 13.09 -25.08 7.63
N GLY A 406 14.12 -25.76 7.12
CA GLY A 406 14.01 -26.81 6.09
C GLY A 406 15.07 -27.89 6.17
N ASP A 407 16.18 -27.71 6.90
CA ASP A 407 17.11 -28.80 7.16
C ASP A 407 16.68 -29.55 8.42
N SER A 408 15.93 -30.63 8.19
CA SER A 408 15.79 -31.71 9.17
C SER A 408 17.12 -32.47 9.22
N PRO A 409 17.58 -32.91 10.41
CA PRO A 409 18.84 -33.63 10.52
C PRO A 409 18.67 -35.02 9.91
N ASN A 410 19.50 -35.34 8.93
CA ASN A 410 19.94 -36.70 8.66
C ASN A 410 21.45 -36.77 8.80
#